data_AF-A0A5B7C2M9-F1
#
_entry.id   AF-A0A5B7C2M9-F1
#
_cell.length_a   1.000
_cell.length_b   1.000
_cell.length_c   1.000
_cell.angle_alpha   90.00
_cell.angle_beta   90.00
_cell.angle_gamma   90.00
#
_symmetry.space_group_name_H-M   'P 1'
#
loop_
_entity.id
_entity.type
_entity.pdbx_description
1 polymer ?
#
loop_
_entity_poly.entity_id
_entity_poly.type
_entity_poly.pdbx_seq_one_letter_code
_entity_poly.pdbx_strand_id
1 'polypeptide(L)'
;SISSFSKPNERLQQSGELLKLSDPVHPAPPYQNPNPRILKSLSHPTILIGTVNLPTHDNPSTSNPIGRCSKTHCFSFSDGSSAVCCDVLDIDLRIIGKKIHVLAWNFIPSKCGGGFLEIIGWNLPK
;
A
#
# COMPACT_ATOMS: atom_id res chain seq x y z
N SER A 1 -48.23 41.04 24.04
CA SER A 1 -48.21 40.00 23.00
C SER A 1 -48.70 38.69 23.58
N ILE A 2 -49.52 38.00 22.79
CA ILE A 2 -50.40 36.86 23.15
C ILE A 2 -49.64 35.51 23.06
N SER A 3 -50.20 34.50 23.73
CA SER A 3 -49.96 33.03 23.73
C SER A 3 -48.93 32.53 24.75
N SER A 4 -49.23 31.75 25.81
CA SER A 4 -50.31 30.83 26.24
C SER A 4 -50.25 29.38 25.71
N PHE A 5 -49.97 28.46 26.67
CA PHE A 5 -50.30 27.01 26.79
C PHE A 5 -49.57 25.99 25.88
N SER A 6 -49.22 24.75 26.30
CA SER A 6 -49.59 23.94 27.47
C SER A 6 -48.58 22.78 27.74
N LYS A 7 -48.71 22.15 28.92
CA LYS A 7 -47.90 21.05 29.51
C LYS A 7 -48.31 19.62 29.01
N PRO A 8 -47.57 18.55 29.39
CA PRO A 8 -47.54 17.21 28.75
C PRO A 8 -48.49 16.18 29.39
N ASN A 9 -48.74 15.01 28.75
CA ASN A 9 -48.63 13.65 29.35
C ASN A 9 -49.05 12.48 28.41
N GLU A 10 -48.39 11.30 28.57
CA GLU A 10 -48.81 9.87 28.46
C GLU A 10 -49.75 9.35 27.34
N ARG A 11 -49.76 8.11 26.82
CA ARG A 11 -48.94 6.87 26.83
C ARG A 11 -49.64 5.87 25.87
N LEU A 12 -48.88 4.88 25.37
CA LEU A 12 -49.29 3.56 24.84
C LEU A 12 -50.05 3.50 23.49
N GLN A 13 -49.41 2.90 22.48
CA GLN A 13 -49.76 1.52 22.06
C GLN A 13 -48.64 0.90 21.21
N GLN A 14 -48.46 -0.40 21.44
CA GLN A 14 -47.40 -1.28 21.00
C GLN A 14 -48.01 -2.26 19.99
N SER A 15 -47.46 -2.40 18.78
CA SER A 15 -47.55 -3.62 17.94
C SER A 15 -47.04 -3.35 16.52
N GLY A 16 -46.35 -4.35 15.94
CA GLY A 16 -46.11 -4.41 14.50
C GLY A 16 -44.65 -4.56 14.08
N GLU A 17 -44.04 -5.69 14.42
CA GLU A 17 -42.88 -6.21 13.70
C GLU A 17 -43.32 -6.57 12.26
N LEU A 18 -42.76 -5.89 11.25
CA LEU A 18 -42.73 -6.40 9.88
C LEU A 18 -41.32 -6.17 9.33
N LEU A 19 -40.62 -7.29 9.13
CA LEU A 19 -39.26 -7.46 8.64
C LEU A 19 -38.93 -6.50 7.48
N LYS A 20 -38.13 -5.47 7.75
CA LYS A 20 -37.53 -4.64 6.69
C LYS A 20 -36.24 -5.33 6.24
N LEU A 21 -36.35 -6.01 5.11
CA LEU A 21 -35.26 -6.67 4.37
C LEU A 21 -34.02 -5.76 4.33
N SER A 22 -32.90 -6.24 4.87
CA SER A 22 -31.63 -5.51 4.89
C SER A 22 -31.15 -5.25 3.47
N ASP A 23 -30.91 -3.97 3.15
CA ASP A 23 -30.26 -3.56 1.90
C ASP A 23 -28.88 -4.24 1.74
N PRO A 24 -28.45 -4.60 0.52
CA PRO A 24 -27.18 -5.27 0.30
C PRO A 24 -26.03 -4.33 0.71
N VAL A 25 -25.17 -4.82 1.61
CA VAL A 25 -23.94 -4.14 2.03
C VAL A 25 -23.11 -3.81 0.79
N HIS A 26 -23.14 -2.54 0.40
CA HIS A 26 -22.28 -2.01 -0.64
C HIS A 26 -20.85 -2.05 -0.10
N PRO A 27 -19.88 -2.69 -0.79
CA PRO A 27 -18.49 -2.64 -0.35
C PRO A 27 -18.02 -1.19 -0.38
N ALA A 28 -17.51 -0.70 0.75
CA ALA A 28 -16.93 0.63 0.85
C ALA A 28 -15.88 0.83 -0.25
N PRO A 29 -15.82 2.02 -0.89
CA PRO A 29 -14.83 2.28 -1.94
C PRO A 29 -13.43 2.04 -1.37
N PRO A 30 -12.51 1.44 -2.17
CA PRO A 30 -11.15 1.21 -1.70
C PRO A 30 -10.55 2.53 -1.27
N TYR A 31 -10.03 2.58 -0.03
CA TYR A 31 -9.31 3.73 0.50
C TYR A 31 -8.15 4.05 -0.45
N GLN A 32 -8.34 5.04 -1.31
CA GLN A 32 -7.25 5.61 -2.09
C GLN A 32 -6.43 6.46 -1.12
N ASN A 33 -5.15 6.14 -0.97
CA ASN A 33 -4.24 7.00 -0.22
C ASN A 33 -4.27 8.39 -0.88
N PRO A 34 -4.79 9.43 -0.20
CA PRO A 34 -4.98 10.73 -0.82
C PRO A 34 -3.66 11.44 -1.12
N ASN A 35 -2.53 10.89 -0.67
CA ASN A 35 -1.21 11.44 -0.89
C ASN A 35 -0.24 10.35 -1.37
N PRO A 36 -0.35 9.90 -2.65
CA PRO A 36 0.66 9.03 -3.21
C PRO A 36 1.98 9.79 -3.20
N ARG A 37 2.95 9.30 -2.42
CA ARG A 37 4.31 9.86 -2.39
C ARG A 37 4.99 9.50 -3.71
N ILE A 38 4.76 10.32 -4.73
CA ILE A 38 5.46 10.22 -6.00
C ILE A 38 6.86 10.75 -5.76
N LEU A 39 7.87 9.91 -5.98
CA LEU A 39 9.26 10.35 -5.96
C LEU A 39 9.43 11.39 -7.08
N LYS A 40 9.84 12.60 -6.71
CA LYS A 40 10.21 13.61 -7.70
C LYS A 40 11.41 13.09 -8.49
N SER A 41 11.41 13.33 -9.80
CA SER A 41 12.58 13.03 -10.63
C SER A 41 13.81 13.70 -10.03
N LEU A 42 14.87 12.94 -9.83
CA LEU A 42 16.14 13.46 -9.35
C LEU A 42 16.88 14.06 -10.55
N SER A 43 17.36 15.29 -10.43
CA SER A 43 18.09 15.99 -11.49
C SER A 43 19.59 15.65 -11.50
N HIS A 44 20.03 14.79 -10.60
CA HIS A 44 21.42 14.38 -10.46
C HIS A 44 21.51 12.87 -10.17
N PRO A 45 22.65 12.25 -10.53
CA PRO A 45 22.95 10.89 -10.09
C PRO A 45 22.80 10.78 -8.58
N THR A 46 22.05 9.77 -8.12
CA THR A 46 21.80 9.54 -6.69
C THR A 46 22.04 8.08 -6.38
N ILE A 47 22.89 7.86 -5.39
CA ILE A 47 23.18 6.53 -4.86
C ILE A 47 22.02 6.12 -3.95
N LEU A 48 21.44 4.95 -4.18
CA LEU A 48 20.49 4.35 -3.24
C LEU A 48 21.25 3.45 -2.28
N ILE A 49 21.00 3.58 -0.99
CA ILE A 49 21.64 2.76 0.04
C ILE A 49 20.56 1.91 0.69
N GLY A 50 20.73 0.60 0.63
CA GLY A 50 19.73 -0.33 1.14
C GLY A 50 20.18 -1.77 1.07
N THR A 51 19.31 -2.65 1.52
CA THR A 51 19.55 -4.09 1.61
C THR A 51 18.70 -4.82 0.58
N VAL A 52 19.31 -5.77 -0.14
CA VAL A 52 18.59 -6.68 -1.05
C VAL A 52 18.22 -7.96 -0.29
N ASN A 53 16.94 -8.26 -0.23
CA ASN A 53 16.39 -9.44 0.43
C ASN A 53 15.77 -10.41 -0.58
N LEU A 54 15.76 -11.69 -0.21
CA LEU A 54 15.09 -12.72 -1.01
C LEU A 54 13.59 -12.42 -1.15
N PRO A 55 12.95 -12.89 -2.23
CA PRO A 55 11.50 -12.80 -2.37
C PRO A 55 10.79 -13.41 -1.17
N THR A 56 9.99 -12.61 -0.47
CA THR A 56 9.13 -13.09 0.63
C THR A 56 7.78 -13.49 0.05
N HIS A 57 7.27 -14.68 0.42
CA HIS A 57 5.92 -15.06 0.06
C HIS A 57 4.94 -14.39 1.03
N ASP A 58 4.44 -13.21 0.65
CA ASP A 58 3.32 -12.64 1.38
C ASP A 58 2.07 -13.47 1.06
N ASN A 59 1.61 -14.25 2.05
CA ASN A 59 0.30 -14.88 1.99
C ASN A 59 -0.73 -13.76 1.76
N PRO A 60 -1.57 -13.83 0.72
CA PRO A 60 -2.50 -12.77 0.41
C PRO A 60 -3.55 -12.68 1.52
N SER A 61 -3.34 -11.79 2.48
CA SER A 61 -4.37 -11.43 3.45
C SER A 61 -5.56 -10.85 2.70
N THR A 62 -6.63 -11.62 2.67
CA THR A 62 -7.91 -11.33 2.01
C THR A 62 -8.61 -10.18 2.72
N SER A 63 -8.43 -8.95 2.24
CA SER A 63 -9.40 -7.87 2.48
C SER A 63 -9.23 -6.60 1.62
N ASN A 64 -8.18 -6.46 0.80
CA ASN A 64 -8.00 -5.27 -0.04
C ASN A 64 -8.19 -5.55 -1.54
N PRO A 65 -9.03 -4.77 -2.27
CA PRO A 65 -9.26 -4.93 -3.72
C PRO A 65 -8.03 -4.65 -4.60
N ILE A 66 -6.92 -4.21 -4.00
CA ILE A 66 -5.58 -4.08 -4.62
C ILE A 66 -4.95 -5.47 -4.90
N GLY A 67 -5.59 -6.55 -4.45
CA GLY A 67 -5.15 -7.94 -4.60
C GLY A 67 -5.11 -8.52 -6.03
N ARG A 68 -5.35 -7.74 -7.10
CA ARG A 68 -5.10 -8.22 -8.49
C ARG A 68 -3.67 -8.02 -8.96
N CYS A 69 -2.85 -7.29 -8.21
CA CYS A 69 -1.52 -6.88 -8.64
C CYS A 69 -0.41 -7.47 -7.77
N SER A 70 -0.66 -8.56 -7.03
CA SER A 70 0.35 -9.16 -6.17
C SER A 70 0.58 -10.63 -6.47
N LYS A 71 1.76 -10.90 -7.03
CA LYS A 71 2.67 -12.01 -6.75
C LYS A 71 3.93 -11.77 -7.59
N THR A 72 4.72 -10.76 -7.21
CA THR A 72 6.04 -10.56 -7.82
C THR A 72 7.04 -11.42 -7.04
N HIS A 73 7.53 -12.49 -7.66
CA HIS A 73 8.66 -13.27 -7.18
C HIS A 73 9.99 -12.51 -7.37
N CYS A 74 10.03 -11.26 -6.91
CA CYS A 74 11.18 -10.36 -7.05
C CYS A 74 11.95 -10.26 -5.74
N PHE A 75 13.20 -9.83 -5.84
CA PHE A 75 13.93 -9.41 -4.66
C PHE A 75 13.25 -8.17 -4.05
N SER A 76 13.53 -7.93 -2.78
CA SER A 76 13.09 -6.73 -2.08
C SER A 76 14.29 -5.86 -1.77
N PHE A 77 14.35 -4.66 -2.32
CA PHE A 77 15.30 -3.63 -1.91
C PHE A 77 14.67 -2.77 -0.81
N SER A 78 15.33 -2.65 0.34
CA SER A 78 14.85 -1.83 1.46
C SER A 78 15.90 -0.83 1.94
N ASP A 79 15.48 0.41 2.19
CA ASP A 79 16.31 1.45 2.80
C ASP A 79 16.27 1.43 4.35
N GLY A 80 15.55 0.47 4.94
CA GLY A 80 15.31 0.34 6.37
C GLY A 80 13.98 0.95 6.85
N SER A 81 13.32 1.78 6.03
CA SER A 81 12.01 2.37 6.33
C SER A 81 10.90 1.81 5.45
N SER A 82 11.23 1.53 4.19
CA SER A 82 10.32 1.01 3.18
C SER A 82 11.03 -0.02 2.30
N ALA A 83 10.25 -0.75 1.52
CA ALA A 83 10.76 -1.75 0.60
C ALA A 83 10.09 -1.59 -0.77
N VAL A 84 10.85 -1.91 -1.81
CA VAL A 84 10.40 -1.92 -3.20
C VAL A 84 10.83 -3.24 -3.85
N CYS A 85 9.95 -3.78 -4.68
CA CYS A 85 10.24 -4.93 -5.53
C CYS A 85 11.35 -4.57 -6.52
N CYS A 86 12.37 -5.42 -6.64
CA CYS A 86 13.52 -5.17 -7.50
C CYS A 86 14.04 -6.40 -8.25
N ASP A 87 14.74 -6.13 -9.36
CA ASP A 87 15.69 -7.05 -10.00
C ASP A 87 17.10 -6.55 -9.78
N VAL A 88 18.06 -7.45 -9.81
CA VAL A 88 19.49 -7.11 -9.73
C VAL A 88 20.20 -7.77 -10.90
N LEU A 89 20.69 -6.93 -11.84
CA LEU A 89 21.55 -7.41 -12.91
C LEU A 89 22.91 -7.84 -12.35
N ASP A 90 23.48 -8.89 -12.95
CA ASP A 90 24.75 -9.50 -12.54
C ASP A 90 24.82 -9.81 -11.04
N ILE A 91 23.74 -10.40 -10.52
CA ILE A 91 23.60 -10.66 -9.09
C ILE A 91 24.72 -11.55 -8.55
N ASP A 92 25.34 -11.09 -7.48
CA ASP A 92 26.22 -11.88 -6.63
C ASP A 92 25.47 -12.21 -5.33
N LEU A 93 25.26 -13.49 -5.06
CA LEU A 93 24.51 -13.93 -3.87
C LEU A 93 25.10 -13.43 -2.55
N ARG A 94 26.37 -12.99 -2.52
CA ARG A 94 27.00 -12.39 -1.35
C ARG A 94 26.34 -11.08 -0.90
N ILE A 95 25.54 -10.43 -1.75
CA ILE A 95 24.83 -9.18 -1.41
C ILE A 95 23.50 -9.41 -0.70
N ILE A 96 22.95 -10.62 -0.77
CA ILE A 96 21.67 -10.94 -0.16
C ILE A 96 21.76 -10.76 1.36
N GLY A 97 20.81 -10.02 1.93
CA GLY A 97 20.77 -9.66 3.34
C GLY A 97 21.82 -8.63 3.76
N LYS A 98 22.59 -8.07 2.82
CA LYS A 98 23.59 -7.03 3.10
C LYS A 98 23.20 -5.68 2.53
N LYS A 99 23.65 -4.63 3.21
CA LYS A 99 23.57 -3.27 2.69
C LYS A 99 24.51 -3.14 1.49
N ILE A 100 24.00 -2.56 0.40
CA ILE A 100 24.72 -2.24 -0.83
C ILE A 100 24.57 -0.75 -1.14
N HIS A 101 25.48 -0.22 -1.95
CA HIS A 101 25.26 1.04 -2.66
C HIS A 101 24.87 0.74 -4.10
N VAL A 102 23.68 1.18 -4.49
CA VAL A 102 23.19 1.12 -5.86
C VAL A 102 23.72 2.35 -6.60
N LEU A 103 24.56 2.11 -7.60
CA LEU A 103 25.25 3.14 -8.38
C LEU A 103 24.47 3.53 -9.63
N ALA A 104 23.71 2.59 -10.19
CA ALA A 104 22.88 2.79 -11.38
C ALA A 104 21.59 1.97 -11.27
N TRP A 105 20.47 2.59 -11.63
CA TRP A 105 19.14 2.00 -11.50
C TRP A 105 18.14 2.62 -12.47
N ASN A 106 17.11 1.86 -12.82
CA ASN A 106 15.89 2.34 -13.44
C ASN A 106 14.70 2.11 -12.51
N PHE A 107 13.73 3.01 -12.52
CA PHE A 107 12.44 2.77 -11.88
C PHE A 107 11.37 2.65 -12.96
N ILE A 108 10.68 1.50 -12.99
CA ILE A 108 9.66 1.16 -13.99
C ILE A 108 8.29 1.28 -13.30
N PRO A 109 7.49 2.33 -13.59
CA PRO A 109 6.18 2.51 -12.95
C PRO A 109 5.20 1.41 -13.36
N SER A 110 4.34 0.98 -12.43
CA SER A 110 3.29 0.00 -12.71
C SER A 110 1.91 0.66 -12.73
N LYS A 111 1.05 0.20 -13.66
CA LYS A 111 -0.37 0.63 -13.75
C LYS A 111 -1.19 0.26 -12.51
N CYS A 112 -0.67 -0.67 -11.70
CA CYS A 112 -1.28 -1.12 -10.45
C CYS A 112 -0.97 -0.25 -9.23
N GLY A 113 -0.23 0.85 -9.42
CA GLY A 113 0.33 1.64 -8.33
C GLY A 113 1.72 1.14 -7.94
N GLY A 114 2.59 2.08 -7.54
CA GLY A 114 4.01 1.81 -7.28
C GLY A 114 4.81 1.57 -8.57
N GLY A 115 5.79 0.67 -8.49
CA GLY A 115 6.66 0.32 -9.59
C GLY A 115 7.73 -0.69 -9.18
N PHE A 116 8.65 -0.91 -10.08
CA PHE A 116 9.73 -1.88 -9.97
C PHE A 116 11.08 -1.18 -10.05
N LEU A 117 12.01 -1.55 -9.18
CA LEU A 117 13.38 -1.04 -9.21
C LEU A 117 14.29 -2.03 -9.94
N GLU A 118 14.83 -1.64 -11.08
CA GLU A 118 15.88 -2.42 -11.77
C GLU A 118 17.25 -1.90 -11.31
N ILE A 119 17.99 -2.72 -10.57
CA ILE A 119 19.35 -2.41 -10.11
C ILE A 119 20.33 -2.87 -11.18
N ILE A 120 21.02 -1.91 -11.80
CA ILE A 120 21.92 -2.15 -12.94
C ILE A 120 23.38 -2.23 -12.48
N GLY A 121 23.74 -1.44 -11.47
CA GLY A 121 25.10 -1.39 -10.96
C GLY A 121 25.11 -1.19 -9.45
N TRP A 122 25.94 -1.96 -8.76
CA TRP A 122 26.00 -1.96 -7.31
C TRP A 122 27.42 -2.26 -6.80
N ASN A 123 27.68 -1.89 -5.54
CA ASN A 123 28.85 -2.36 -4.81
C ASN A 123 28.52 -2.61 -3.33
N LEU A 124 29.39 -3.36 -2.66
CA LEU A 124 29.37 -3.45 -1.20
C LEU A 124 29.99 -2.18 -0.61
N PRO A 125 29.49 -1.68 0.53
CA PRO A 125 30.17 -0.65 1.30
C PRO A 125 31.62 -1.07 1.58
N LYS A 126 32.54 -0.11 1.52
CA LYS A 126 33.95 -0.32 1.87
C LYS A 126 34.14 -0.51 3.37
#